data_AF-A0A355WND5-F1
#
_entry.id   AF-A0A355WND5-F1
#
_cell.length_a   1.000
_cell.length_b   1.000
_cell.length_c   1.000
_cell.angle_alpha   90.00
_cell.angle_beta   90.00
_cell.angle_gamma   90.00
#
_symmetry.space_group_name_H-M   'P 1'
#
loop_
_entity.id
_entity.type
_entity.pdbx_description
1 polymer ?
#
loop_
_entity_poly.entity_id
_entity_poly.type
_entity_poly.pdbx_seq_one_letter_code
_entity_poly.pdbx_strand_id
1 'polypeptide(L)'
;MRIATYNIEWFANLFGDDNTLLIDNKWSSRYKITRARQIEAIAMVLTTIDADVILVVEAPNTGNHQSSKAALEHFAHRFDLRTNKALEGFASETHQEITLLY
;
A
#
# COMPACT_ATOMS: atom_id res chain seq x y z
N MET A 1 9.71 19.41 6.13
CA MET A 1 9.55 18.10 5.46
C MET A 1 9.32 17.05 6.54
N ARG A 2 8.25 16.28 6.42
CA ARG A 2 7.83 15.16 7.26
C ARG A 2 8.14 13.89 6.50
N ILE A 3 8.95 13.02 7.08
CA ILE A 3 9.30 11.72 6.51
C ILE A 3 8.80 10.65 7.48
N ALA A 4 8.10 9.65 6.96
CA ALA A 4 7.62 8.52 7.74
C ALA A 4 8.07 7.20 7.13
N THR A 5 8.09 6.17 7.97
CA THR A 5 8.20 4.77 7.54
C THR A 5 7.04 4.02 8.17
N TYR A 6 6.40 3.13 7.42
CA TYR A 6 5.28 2.34 7.92
C TYR A 6 5.35 0.92 7.38
N ASN A 7 5.56 -0.05 8.27
CA ASN A 7 5.28 -1.45 7.96
C ASN A 7 3.78 -1.69 8.15
N ILE A 8 3.08 -1.87 7.04
CA ILE A 8 1.62 -2.07 7.03
C ILE A 8 1.27 -3.53 7.36
N GLU A 9 2.20 -4.44 7.07
CA GLU A 9 2.09 -5.90 6.99
C GLU A 9 0.91 -6.41 6.15
N TRP A 10 1.20 -7.38 5.28
CA TRP A 10 0.20 -8.00 4.40
C TRP A 10 -0.50 -7.03 3.44
N PHE A 11 0.12 -5.90 3.10
CA PHE A 11 -0.53 -4.88 2.27
C PHE A 11 -0.83 -5.40 0.86
N ALA A 12 0.07 -6.22 0.30
CA ALA A 12 -0.10 -6.89 -0.98
C ALA A 12 -1.44 -7.65 -1.09
N ASN A 13 -1.94 -8.23 0.01
CA ASN A 13 -3.17 -9.02 0.01
C ASN A 13 -4.46 -8.18 -0.11
N LEU A 14 -4.32 -6.85 -0.10
CA LEU A 14 -5.40 -5.89 -0.34
C LEU A 14 -5.53 -5.52 -1.84
N PHE A 15 -4.64 -6.02 -2.70
CA PHE A 15 -4.61 -5.75 -4.12
C PHE A 15 -4.85 -7.02 -4.95
N GLY A 16 -5.49 -6.87 -6.10
CA GLY A 16 -5.64 -7.92 -7.11
C GLY A 16 -4.39 -8.08 -7.98
N ASP A 17 -4.44 -9.07 -8.87
CA ASP A 17 -3.37 -9.33 -9.83
C ASP A 17 -3.19 -8.18 -10.84
N ASP A 18 -4.19 -7.31 -10.98
CA ASP A 18 -4.22 -6.14 -11.85
C ASP A 18 -3.87 -4.83 -11.12
N ASN A 19 -3.32 -4.92 -9.90
CA ASN A 19 -2.99 -3.78 -9.04
C ASN A 19 -4.21 -2.96 -8.57
N THR A 20 -5.43 -3.50 -8.70
CA THR A 20 -6.63 -2.85 -8.19
C THR A 20 -6.87 -3.15 -6.72
N LEU A 21 -7.44 -2.18 -6.01
CA LEU A 21 -7.75 -2.33 -4.59
C LEU A 21 -8.99 -3.21 -4.40
N LEU A 22 -8.87 -4.28 -3.61
CA LEU A 22 -9.94 -5.22 -3.34
C LEU A 22 -10.81 -4.74 -2.16
N ILE A 23 -11.61 -3.71 -2.42
CA ILE A 23 -12.54 -3.12 -1.43
C ILE A 23 -13.79 -4.00 -1.32
N ASP A 24 -13.72 -5.03 -0.50
CA ASP A 24 -14.88 -5.86 -0.18
C ASP A 24 -14.89 -6.34 1.28
N ASN A 25 -15.96 -7.05 1.64
CA ASN A 25 -16.17 -7.58 2.98
C ASN A 25 -15.55 -8.97 3.19
N LYS A 26 -14.66 -9.43 2.31
CA LYS A 26 -13.91 -10.68 2.55
C LYS A 26 -12.86 -10.45 3.62
N TRP A 27 -12.44 -11.53 4.28
CA TRP A 27 -11.38 -11.49 5.28
C TRP A 27 -10.07 -11.00 4.67
N SER A 28 -9.35 -10.15 5.38
CA SER A 28 -7.95 -9.88 5.09
C SER A 28 -7.06 -10.92 5.78
N SER A 29 -5.75 -10.73 5.70
CA SER A 29 -4.77 -11.55 6.44
C SER A 29 -4.66 -11.19 7.92
N ARG A 30 -5.46 -10.23 8.40
CA ARG A 30 -5.55 -9.84 9.82
C ARG A 30 -6.71 -10.58 10.49
N TYR A 31 -6.49 -11.03 11.73
CA TYR A 31 -7.49 -11.82 12.47
C TYR A 31 -8.80 -11.03 12.68
N LYS A 32 -9.91 -11.55 12.13
CA LYS A 32 -11.26 -10.96 12.22
C LYS A 32 -11.36 -9.53 11.67
N ILE A 33 -10.53 -9.17 10.69
CA ILE A 33 -10.61 -7.90 9.98
C ILE A 33 -10.91 -8.17 8.50
N THR A 34 -11.85 -7.42 7.94
CA THR A 34 -12.15 -7.48 6.50
C THR A 34 -11.18 -6.58 5.73
N ARG A 35 -11.01 -6.86 4.43
CA ARG A 35 -10.15 -6.04 3.56
C ARG A 35 -10.60 -4.58 3.54
N ALA A 36 -11.90 -4.31 3.39
CA ALA A 36 -12.44 -2.96 3.47
C ALA A 36 -12.03 -2.23 4.77
N ARG A 37 -12.16 -2.89 5.93
CA ARG A 37 -11.78 -2.29 7.23
C ARG A 37 -10.28 -2.03 7.35
N GLN A 38 -9.43 -2.95 6.87
CA GLN A 38 -7.99 -2.74 6.88
C GLN A 38 -7.59 -1.60 5.95
N ILE A 39 -8.16 -1.55 4.74
CA ILE A 39 -7.95 -0.49 3.76
C ILE A 39 -8.32 0.88 4.34
N GLU A 40 -9.52 1.01 4.92
CA GLU A 40 -9.98 2.25 5.55
C GLU A 40 -9.05 2.70 6.69
N ALA A 41 -8.60 1.78 7.52
CA ALA A 41 -7.67 2.09 8.60
C ALA A 41 -6.31 2.58 8.08
N ILE A 42 -5.77 1.94 7.04
CA ILE A 42 -4.51 2.36 6.40
C ILE A 42 -4.67 3.76 5.78
N ALA A 43 -5.75 3.99 5.03
CA ALA A 43 -6.04 5.28 4.42
C ALA A 43 -6.13 6.37 5.49
N MET A 44 -6.88 6.13 6.57
CA MET A 44 -6.97 7.04 7.70
C MET A 44 -5.58 7.38 8.28
N VAL A 45 -4.72 6.38 8.49
CA VAL A 45 -3.35 6.62 9.01
C VAL A 45 -2.54 7.49 8.04
N LEU A 46 -2.51 7.16 6.75
CA LEU A 46 -1.71 7.88 5.75
C LEU A 46 -2.20 9.33 5.57
N THR A 47 -3.52 9.54 5.49
CA THR A 47 -4.13 10.87 5.44
C THR A 47 -3.87 11.67 6.72
N THR A 48 -3.88 11.03 7.88
CA THR A 48 -3.67 11.72 9.17
C THR A 48 -2.21 12.12 9.38
N ILE A 49 -1.26 11.25 9.00
CA ILE A 49 0.16 11.55 9.11
C ILE A 49 0.55 12.68 8.16
N ASP A 50 -0.04 12.71 6.95
CA ASP A 50 0.20 13.75 5.94
C ASP A 50 1.71 14.05 5.76
N ALA A 51 2.49 13.00 5.53
CA ALA A 51 3.94 13.10 5.33
C ALA A 51 4.27 13.55 3.90
N ASP A 52 5.43 14.21 3.74
CA ASP A 52 5.94 14.59 2.41
C ASP A 52 6.52 13.37 1.68
N VAL A 53 6.99 12.39 2.44
CA VAL A 53 7.55 11.13 1.93
C VAL A 53 7.21 10.00 2.91
N ILE A 54 6.76 8.86 2.40
CA ILE A 54 6.47 7.67 3.19
C ILE A 54 7.16 6.45 2.58
N LEU A 55 8.07 5.82 3.34
CA LEU A 55 8.59 4.50 3.00
C LEU A 55 7.58 3.44 3.45
N VAL A 56 6.99 2.72 2.50
CA VAL A 56 6.10 1.59 2.78
C VAL A 56 6.92 0.32 2.83
N VAL A 57 6.92 -0.34 3.99
CA VAL A 57 7.50 -1.67 4.19
C VAL A 57 6.40 -2.71 4.08
N GLU A 58 6.71 -3.85 3.45
CA GLU A 58 5.73 -4.83 2.99
C GLU A 58 4.72 -4.17 2.04
N ALA A 59 5.26 -3.42 1.10
CA ALA A 59 4.53 -2.82 0.00
C ALA A 59 3.87 -3.91 -0.89
N PRO A 60 2.95 -3.53 -1.79
CA PRO A 60 2.37 -4.49 -2.73
C PRO A 60 3.44 -5.16 -3.58
N ASN A 61 3.15 -6.36 -4.08
CA ASN A 61 4.11 -7.17 -4.83
C ASN A 61 4.54 -6.51 -6.14
N THR A 62 5.76 -6.82 -6.58
CA THR A 62 6.25 -6.55 -7.94
C THR A 62 6.51 -7.87 -8.66
N GLY A 63 6.10 -7.99 -9.92
CA GLY A 63 6.28 -9.21 -10.71
C GLY A 63 5.68 -9.13 -12.11
N ASN A 64 5.37 -10.28 -12.71
CA ASN A 64 4.91 -10.35 -14.11
C ASN A 64 3.57 -9.63 -14.37
N HIS A 65 2.67 -9.61 -13.37
CA HIS A 65 1.35 -8.98 -13.49
C HIS A 65 1.15 -7.82 -12.49
N GLN A 66 1.92 -7.81 -11.40
CA GLN A 66 1.78 -6.84 -10.31
C GLN A 66 2.93 -5.82 -10.32
N SER A 67 2.64 -4.59 -9.91
CA SER A 67 3.62 -3.52 -9.71
C SER A 67 3.28 -2.78 -8.43
N SER A 68 4.24 -2.78 -7.49
CA SER A 68 4.11 -2.05 -6.23
C SER A 68 3.85 -0.57 -6.46
N LYS A 69 4.53 0.02 -7.45
CA LYS A 69 4.33 1.40 -7.88
C LYS A 69 2.90 1.64 -8.31
N ALA A 70 2.39 0.87 -9.28
CA ALA A 70 1.05 1.07 -9.80
C ALA A 70 -0.01 0.89 -8.71
N ALA A 71 0.14 -0.14 -7.87
CA ALA A 71 -0.76 -0.40 -6.75
C ALA A 71 -0.79 0.77 -5.75
N LEU A 72 0.37 1.30 -5.35
CA LEU A 72 0.44 2.43 -4.42
C LEU A 72 -0.05 3.74 -5.03
N GLU A 73 0.23 4.01 -6.31
CA GLU A 73 -0.31 5.20 -7.00
C GLU A 73 -1.85 5.12 -7.12
N HIS A 74 -2.40 3.93 -7.42
CA HIS A 74 -3.85 3.71 -7.40
C HIS A 74 -4.45 3.92 -6.01
N PHE A 75 -3.79 3.41 -4.96
CA PHE A 75 -4.22 3.64 -3.57
C PHE A 75 -4.21 5.13 -3.23
N ALA A 76 -3.12 5.82 -3.52
CA ALA A 76 -2.96 7.24 -3.23
C ALA A 76 -4.04 8.08 -3.94
N HIS A 77 -4.28 7.81 -5.23
CA HIS A 77 -5.34 8.47 -5.97
C HIS A 77 -6.75 8.16 -5.43
N ARG A 78 -7.00 6.92 -5.01
CA ARG A 78 -8.31 6.49 -4.47
C ARG A 78 -8.68 7.19 -3.16
N PHE A 79 -7.70 7.60 -2.37
CA PHE A 79 -7.87 8.24 -1.07
C PHE A 79 -7.39 9.70 -1.03
N ASP A 80 -7.11 10.30 -2.19
CA ASP A 80 -6.67 11.69 -2.35
C ASP A 80 -5.46 12.03 -1.44
N LEU A 81 -4.49 11.12 -1.40
CA LEU A 81 -3.25 11.34 -0.65
C LEU A 81 -2.39 12.37 -1.36
N ARG A 82 -1.73 13.21 -0.55
CA ARG A 82 -0.75 14.19 -1.04
C ARG A 82 0.43 13.53 -1.77
N THR A 83 0.93 12.41 -1.23
CA THR A 83 1.98 11.60 -1.84
C THR A 83 1.36 10.66 -2.88
N ASN A 84 1.42 11.05 -4.15
CA ASN A 84 0.69 10.40 -5.24
C ASN A 84 1.60 9.76 -6.30
N LYS A 85 2.92 9.78 -6.08
CA LYS A 85 3.90 9.08 -6.90
C LYS A 85 4.64 8.04 -6.09
N ALA A 86 4.95 6.93 -6.74
CA ALA A 86 5.68 5.85 -6.12
C ALA A 86 7.01 5.55 -6.85
N LEU A 87 8.03 5.27 -6.05
CA LEU A 87 9.34 4.78 -6.49
C LEU A 87 9.59 3.42 -5.86
N GLU A 88 9.67 2.39 -6.69
CA GLU A 88 10.03 1.04 -6.27
C GLU A 88 11.50 1.00 -5.85
N GLY A 89 11.76 0.29 -4.74
CA GLY A 89 13.10 0.01 -4.26
C GLY A 89 13.79 -1.12 -5.04
N PHE A 90 14.74 -1.78 -4.38
CA PHE A 90 15.35 -2.99 -4.91
C PHE A 90 14.31 -4.12 -4.91
N ALA A 91 14.13 -4.78 -6.06
CA ALA A 91 13.19 -5.87 -6.20
C ALA A 91 13.54 -7.01 -5.23
N SER A 92 12.58 -7.41 -4.41
CA SER A 92 12.77 -8.56 -3.52
C SER A 92 12.40 -9.86 -4.22
N GLU A 93 13.15 -10.93 -3.97
CA GLU A 93 12.71 -12.30 -4.33
C GLU A 93 11.67 -12.85 -3.33
N THR A 94 11.36 -12.08 -2.28
CA THR A 94 10.37 -12.41 -1.26
C THR A 94 9.17 -11.45 -1.33
N HIS A 95 8.03 -11.82 -0.75
CA HIS A 95 6.84 -10.97 -0.66
C HIS A 95 6.99 -9.80 0.34
N GLN A 96 8.19 -9.23 0.47
CA GLN A 96 8.52 -8.11 1.37
C GLN A 96 9.09 -6.95 0.56
N GLU A 97 8.25 -6.37 -0.29
CA GLU A 97 8.64 -5.22 -1.10
C GLU A 97 8.78 -3.95 -0.25
N ILE A 98 9.66 -3.04 -0.71
CA ILE A 98 9.84 -1.71 -0.15
C ILE A 98 9.62 -0.69 -1.26
N THR A 99 8.65 0.21 -1.05
CA THR A 99 8.29 1.23 -2.05
C THR A 99 8.10 2.58 -1.37
N LEU A 100 8.64 3.64 -1.98
CA LEU A 100 8.56 5.01 -1.47
C LEU A 100 7.38 5.74 -2.12
N LEU A 101 6.50 6.35 -1.32
CA LEU A 101 5.48 7.31 -1.76
C LEU A 101 5.96 8.75 -1.51
N TYR A 102 5.77 9.63 -2.48
CA TYR A 102 6.12 11.06 -2.42
C TYR A 102 5.18 11.94 -3.24
#